data_AF-A0AA42ZH20-F1
#
_entry.id   AF-A0AA42ZH20-F1
#
_cell.length_a   1.000
_cell.length_b   1.000
_cell.length_c   1.000
_cell.angle_alpha   90.00
_cell.angle_beta   90.00
_cell.angle_gamma   90.00
#
_symmetry.space_group_name_H-M   'P 1'
#
loop_
_entity.id
_entity.type
_entity.pdbx_description
1 polymer ?
#
loop_
_entity_poly.entity_id
_entity_poly.type
_entity_poly.pdbx_seq_one_letter_code
_entity_poly.pdbx_strand_id
1 'polypeptide(L)'
;MYLSNAFKLIRNVGIVVLFVWVADATADVRIRQLFQTDAVEIMGQVMPATHDTNTIWLSENNARLDAGDTAAMILLGDVGKLVQLDHTNKQYSEIVLGEIAESTDPQMKQMLSMLTMTVVVSPTGDKQKIGEWNCHKYIIEKKMGMMQSSTEVWATGDIEINTEVYHKILNSLMAYMPDYENAIKQFGKIKGLTVKETTTTEVMGQTMRSSSELVDVEKEDAPKDAFTIPEGYTQVAMPMPGGH
;
A
#
# COMPACT_ATOMS: atom_id res chain seq x y z
N MET A 1 -54.52 4.04 47.18
CA MET A 1 -55.49 5.06 46.73
C MET A 1 -54.74 6.03 45.83
N TYR A 2 -55.13 6.09 44.55
CA TYR A 2 -54.84 7.07 43.50
C TYR A 2 -53.40 7.44 43.08
N LEU A 3 -53.15 7.17 41.79
CA LEU A 3 -52.31 7.92 40.85
C LEU A 3 -52.45 9.44 41.00
N SER A 4 -51.39 10.23 40.78
CA SER A 4 -51.26 11.02 39.53
C SER A 4 -50.12 12.07 39.57
N ASN A 5 -49.47 12.19 38.41
CA ASN A 5 -48.99 13.40 37.75
C ASN A 5 -47.80 14.21 38.30
N ALA A 6 -46.65 13.91 37.69
CA ALA A 6 -45.73 14.82 37.02
C ALA A 6 -46.07 16.33 37.01
N PHE A 7 -45.13 17.18 37.45
CA PHE A 7 -44.48 18.20 36.59
C PHE A 7 -43.36 18.98 37.34
N LYS A 8 -42.18 19.04 36.67
CA LYS A 8 -41.15 20.10 36.62
C LYS A 8 -40.31 20.43 37.89
N LEU A 9 -38.99 20.13 37.86
CA LEU A 9 -37.84 20.98 37.43
C LEU A 9 -37.58 22.13 38.43
N ILE A 10 -36.42 22.43 39.04
CA ILE A 10 -34.96 22.14 38.97
C ILE A 10 -34.40 22.53 40.36
N ARG A 11 -33.33 21.90 40.89
CA ARG A 11 -32.08 22.55 41.37
C ARG A 11 -31.11 21.58 42.10
N ASN A 12 -30.08 21.18 41.35
CA ASN A 12 -28.67 20.96 41.73
C ASN A 12 -28.31 19.94 42.82
N VAL A 13 -27.79 18.77 42.43
CA VAL A 13 -26.34 18.41 42.46
C VAL A 13 -26.15 17.30 41.41
N GLY A 14 -25.55 17.65 40.27
CA GLY A 14 -25.22 16.69 39.20
C GLY A 14 -23.79 16.19 39.38
N ILE A 15 -23.63 14.88 39.52
CA ILE A 15 -22.35 14.19 39.36
C ILE A 15 -21.82 14.49 37.96
N VAL A 16 -20.66 15.11 37.89
CA VAL A 16 -19.87 15.24 36.67
C VAL A 16 -19.31 13.86 36.35
N VAL A 17 -19.99 13.13 35.44
CA VAL A 17 -19.35 12.03 34.72
C VAL A 17 -18.50 12.68 33.64
N LEU A 18 -17.21 12.80 33.92
CA LEU A 18 -16.19 13.06 32.92
C LEU A 18 -16.20 11.87 31.95
N PHE A 19 -16.91 11.99 30.84
CA PHE A 19 -16.54 11.27 29.64
C PHE A 19 -15.19 11.84 29.21
N VAL A 20 -14.11 11.16 29.62
CA VAL A 20 -12.86 11.25 28.88
C VAL A 20 -13.19 10.72 27.50
N TRP A 21 -13.45 11.63 26.57
CA TRP A 21 -13.20 11.35 25.17
C TRP A 21 -11.72 10.97 25.12
N VAL A 22 -11.44 9.67 25.01
CA VAL A 22 -10.19 9.26 24.39
C VAL A 22 -10.34 9.84 22.99
N ALA A 23 -9.64 10.95 22.73
CA ALA A 23 -9.41 11.36 21.36
C ALA A 23 -8.87 10.09 20.69
N ASP A 24 -9.53 9.62 19.64
CA ASP A 24 -9.00 8.56 18.79
C ASP A 24 -7.61 9.04 18.35
N ALA A 25 -6.59 8.62 19.10
CA ALA A 25 -5.24 8.59 18.59
C ALA A 25 -5.37 7.78 17.30
N THR A 26 -4.89 8.34 16.21
CA THR A 26 -4.86 7.71 14.89
C THR A 26 -4.02 6.46 15.00
N ALA A 27 -4.61 5.38 15.51
CA ALA A 27 -3.96 4.09 15.64
C ALA A 27 -3.48 3.69 14.25
N ASP A 28 -2.26 3.18 14.19
CA ASP A 28 -1.73 2.65 12.95
C ASP A 28 -2.63 1.51 12.44
N VAL A 29 -2.51 1.21 11.16
CA VAL A 29 -3.30 0.17 10.52
C VAL A 29 -2.37 -0.92 10.01
N ARG A 30 -2.66 -2.16 10.41
CA ARG A 30 -2.06 -3.36 9.83
C ARG A 30 -2.99 -3.93 8.78
N ILE A 31 -2.47 -4.21 7.59
CA ILE A 31 -3.18 -4.90 6.51
C ILE A 31 -2.38 -6.15 6.19
N ARG A 32 -3.00 -7.33 6.22
CA ARG A 32 -2.36 -8.58 5.78
C ARG A 32 -2.98 -9.06 4.49
N GLN A 33 -2.13 -9.49 3.57
CA GLN A 33 -2.55 -10.01 2.27
C GLN A 33 -1.80 -11.29 1.94
N LEU A 34 -2.51 -12.26 1.37
CA LEU A 34 -1.89 -13.43 0.77
C LEU A 34 -1.48 -13.07 -0.64
N PHE A 35 -0.18 -13.13 -0.91
CA PHE A 35 0.41 -12.87 -2.21
C PHE A 35 0.83 -14.19 -2.88
N GLN A 36 0.46 -14.35 -4.15
CA GLN A 36 0.79 -15.52 -4.95
C GLN A 36 1.38 -15.08 -6.29
N THR A 37 2.44 -15.75 -6.72
CA THR A 37 2.96 -15.63 -8.08
C THR A 37 3.01 -17.01 -8.72
N ASP A 38 2.53 -17.13 -9.95
CA ASP A 38 2.59 -18.38 -10.71
C ASP A 38 4.02 -18.66 -11.20
N ALA A 39 4.34 -19.94 -11.37
CA ALA A 39 5.63 -20.32 -11.95
C ALA A 39 5.75 -19.78 -13.38
N VAL A 40 6.90 -19.21 -13.73
CA VAL A 40 7.17 -18.67 -15.06
C VAL A 40 8.59 -18.99 -15.48
N GLU A 41 8.77 -19.36 -16.75
CA GLU A 41 10.08 -19.56 -17.35
C GLU A 41 10.48 -18.30 -18.12
N ILE A 42 11.56 -17.65 -17.70
CA ILE A 42 12.11 -16.48 -18.38
C ILE A 42 13.54 -16.80 -18.79
N MET A 43 13.82 -16.74 -20.10
CA MET A 43 15.16 -16.95 -20.66
C MET A 43 15.81 -18.29 -20.23
N GLY A 44 15.03 -19.37 -20.11
CA GLY A 44 15.50 -20.70 -19.71
C GLY A 44 15.74 -20.87 -18.21
N GLN A 45 15.45 -19.85 -17.40
CA GLN A 45 15.40 -19.96 -15.95
C GLN A 45 13.95 -20.10 -15.48
N VAL A 46 13.67 -21.17 -14.75
CA VAL A 46 12.37 -21.41 -14.13
C VAL A 46 12.32 -20.66 -12.81
N MET A 47 11.45 -19.65 -12.73
CA MET A 47 11.05 -19.06 -11.46
C MET A 47 9.91 -19.91 -10.89
N PRO A 48 10.07 -20.52 -9.70
CA PRO A 48 9.03 -21.32 -9.10
C PRO A 48 7.85 -20.45 -8.65
N ALA A 49 6.68 -21.07 -8.51
CA ALA A 49 5.55 -20.40 -7.88
C ALA A 49 5.88 -20.08 -6.42
N THR A 50 5.44 -18.91 -5.95
CA THR A 50 5.63 -18.47 -4.57
C THR A 50 4.30 -18.13 -3.90
N HIS A 51 4.27 -18.33 -2.59
CA HIS A 51 3.15 -18.00 -1.71
C HIS A 51 3.71 -17.34 -0.46
N ASP A 52 3.40 -16.06 -0.29
CA ASP A 52 3.89 -15.27 0.84
C ASP A 52 2.74 -14.49 1.46
N THR A 53 2.84 -14.23 2.76
CA THR A 53 1.94 -13.28 3.42
C THR A 53 2.66 -11.95 3.52
N ASN A 54 2.10 -10.94 2.85
CA ASN A 54 2.58 -9.58 2.95
C ASN A 54 1.87 -8.86 4.10
N THR A 55 2.63 -8.10 4.87
CA THR A 55 2.08 -7.24 5.93
C THR A 55 2.38 -5.80 5.59
N ILE A 56 1.34 -4.96 5.59
CA ILE A 56 1.47 -3.52 5.38
C ILE A 56 1.15 -2.84 6.71
N TRP A 57 2.07 -2.02 7.18
CA TRP A 57 1.87 -1.10 8.29
C TRP A 57 1.69 0.30 7.74
N LEU A 58 0.60 0.96 8.10
CA LEU A 58 0.31 2.34 7.76
C LEU A 58 0.23 3.16 9.04
N SER A 59 1.13 4.13 9.17
CA SER A 59 1.07 5.17 10.20
C SER A 59 0.70 6.51 9.58
N GLU A 60 0.52 7.56 10.39
CA GLU A 60 0.14 8.88 9.91
C GLU A 60 0.99 9.39 8.73
N ASN A 61 2.31 9.16 8.77
CA ASN A 61 3.27 9.67 7.78
C ASN A 61 4.14 8.59 7.11
N ASN A 62 4.16 7.37 7.64
CA ASN A 62 5.06 6.32 7.16
C ASN A 62 4.30 5.07 6.77
N ALA A 63 4.84 4.36 5.80
CA ALA A 63 4.37 3.03 5.43
C ALA A 63 5.51 2.03 5.52
N ARG A 64 5.16 0.78 5.82
CA ARG A 64 6.05 -0.36 5.66
C ARG A 64 5.31 -1.49 4.98
N LEU A 65 5.97 -2.15 4.04
CA LEU A 65 5.52 -3.39 3.42
C LEU A 65 6.57 -4.46 3.74
N ASP A 66 6.19 -5.45 4.53
CA ASP A 66 6.94 -6.68 4.74
C ASP A 66 6.52 -7.69 3.66
N ALA A 67 7.49 -8.16 2.87
CA ALA A 67 7.32 -9.18 1.84
C ALA A 67 7.82 -10.52 2.40
N GLY A 68 6.93 -11.23 3.09
CA GLY A 68 7.32 -12.37 3.94
C GLY A 68 8.36 -11.98 4.98
N ASP A 69 9.26 -12.92 5.32
CA ASP A 69 10.30 -12.71 6.33
C ASP A 69 11.65 -12.26 5.74
N THR A 70 11.74 -12.12 4.41
CA THR A 70 13.02 -11.97 3.70
C THR A 70 13.34 -10.54 3.27
N ALA A 71 12.32 -9.71 3.07
CA ALA A 71 12.50 -8.34 2.62
C ALA A 71 11.41 -7.42 3.17
N ALA A 72 11.74 -6.13 3.27
CA ALA A 72 10.78 -5.10 3.62
C ALA A 72 11.08 -3.80 2.87
N MET A 73 10.04 -2.99 2.67
CA MET A 73 10.15 -1.66 2.09
C MET A 73 9.54 -0.65 3.06
N ILE A 74 10.26 0.40 3.40
CA ILE A 74 9.82 1.48 4.28
C ILE A 74 9.73 2.76 3.48
N LEU A 75 8.59 3.44 3.54
CA LEU A 75 8.40 4.79 3.05
C LEU A 75 8.32 5.75 4.23
N LEU A 76 9.26 6.68 4.29
CA LEU A 76 9.28 7.77 5.25
C LEU A 76 8.72 9.03 4.57
N GLY A 77 7.43 9.29 4.77
CA GLY A 77 6.69 10.29 4.00
C GLY A 77 7.17 11.73 4.24
N ASP A 78 7.59 12.07 5.46
CA ASP A 78 8.02 13.43 5.83
C ASP A 78 9.29 13.88 5.08
N VAL A 79 10.16 12.92 4.74
CA VAL A 79 11.43 13.18 4.05
C VAL A 79 11.44 12.63 2.62
N GLY A 80 10.34 12.05 2.15
CA GLY A 80 10.25 11.41 0.84
C GLY A 80 11.32 10.35 0.61
N LYS A 81 11.67 9.57 1.65
CA LYS A 81 12.72 8.55 1.60
C LYS A 81 12.11 7.16 1.48
N LEU A 82 12.60 6.39 0.52
CA LEU A 82 12.31 4.97 0.38
C LEU A 82 13.51 4.17 0.85
N VAL A 83 13.30 3.20 1.73
CA VAL A 83 14.32 2.27 2.23
C VAL A 83 13.89 0.86 1.84
N GLN A 84 14.78 0.10 1.20
CA GLN A 84 14.60 -1.32 0.94
C GLN A 84 15.50 -2.11 1.87
N LEU A 85 14.94 -3.12 2.53
CA LEU A 85 15.62 -4.01 3.47
C LEU A 85 15.66 -5.41 2.87
N ASP A 86 16.84 -6.02 2.91
CA ASP A 86 17.08 -7.44 2.68
C ASP A 86 17.44 -8.08 4.02
N HIS A 87 16.49 -8.82 4.59
CA HIS A 87 16.65 -9.51 5.87
C HIS A 87 17.56 -10.74 5.76
N THR A 88 17.67 -11.34 4.58
CA THR A 88 18.52 -12.51 4.32
C THR A 88 20.00 -12.13 4.41
N ASN A 89 20.37 -11.04 3.74
CA ASN A 89 21.75 -10.58 3.68
C ASN A 89 22.10 -9.52 4.73
N LYS A 90 21.10 -9.04 5.50
CA LYS A 90 21.22 -7.90 6.43
C LYS A 90 21.77 -6.67 5.72
N GLN A 91 21.16 -6.35 4.59
CA GLN A 91 21.53 -5.21 3.76
C GLN A 91 20.36 -4.25 3.63
N TYR A 92 20.68 -2.99 3.38
CA TYR A 92 19.66 -2.02 3.00
C TYR A 92 20.16 -1.10 1.91
N SER A 93 19.23 -0.59 1.11
CA SER A 93 19.47 0.55 0.25
C SER A 93 18.43 1.62 0.52
N GLU A 94 18.80 2.88 0.36
CA GLU A 94 17.88 4.00 0.55
C GLU A 94 18.01 5.00 -0.58
N ILE A 95 16.91 5.69 -0.84
CA ILE A 95 16.83 6.70 -1.86
C ILE A 95 15.88 7.81 -1.42
N VAL A 96 16.28 9.06 -1.65
CA VAL A 96 15.44 10.23 -1.42
C VAL A 96 14.78 10.59 -2.74
N LEU A 97 13.47 10.46 -2.84
CA LEU A 97 12.72 10.58 -4.10
C LEU A 97 12.91 11.95 -4.77
N GLY A 98 13.04 13.02 -3.98
CA GLY A 98 13.33 14.36 -4.49
C GLY A 98 14.69 14.49 -5.16
N GLU A 99 15.73 13.81 -4.63
CA GLU A 99 17.07 13.83 -5.22
C GLU A 99 17.12 13.11 -6.56
N ILE A 100 16.27 12.08 -6.75
CA ILE A 100 16.12 11.40 -8.04
C ILE A 100 15.62 12.39 -9.08
N ALA A 101 14.53 13.10 -8.78
CA ALA A 101 13.83 13.97 -9.71
C ALA A 101 14.73 15.12 -10.23
N GLU A 102 15.64 15.61 -9.39
CA GLU A 102 16.58 16.68 -9.72
C GLU A 102 17.91 16.16 -10.29
N SER A 103 18.13 14.85 -10.31
CA SER A 103 19.42 14.28 -10.68
C SER A 103 19.75 14.55 -12.14
N THR A 104 20.97 15.08 -12.36
CA THR A 104 21.52 15.26 -13.71
C THR A 104 22.27 14.03 -14.20
N ASP A 105 22.50 13.05 -13.31
CA ASP A 105 23.23 11.82 -13.59
C ASP A 105 22.51 11.01 -14.69
N PRO A 106 23.21 10.61 -15.77
CA PRO A 106 22.61 9.85 -16.86
C PRO A 106 21.97 8.52 -16.43
N GLN A 107 22.53 7.84 -15.44
CA GLN A 107 22.00 6.58 -14.90
C GLN A 107 20.71 6.83 -14.11
N MET A 108 20.67 7.89 -13.30
CA MET A 108 19.46 8.28 -12.57
C MET A 108 18.34 8.74 -13.52
N LYS A 109 18.68 9.45 -14.59
CA LYS A 109 17.73 9.81 -15.65
C LYS A 109 17.16 8.59 -16.37
N GLN A 110 17.99 7.58 -16.61
CA GLN A 110 17.52 6.31 -17.16
C GLN A 110 16.56 5.61 -16.20
N MET A 111 16.87 5.59 -14.90
CA MET A 111 15.94 5.06 -13.89
C MET A 111 14.61 5.84 -13.85
N LEU A 112 14.63 7.17 -13.88
CA LEU A 112 13.42 8.00 -13.97
C LEU A 112 12.58 7.68 -15.22
N SER A 113 13.24 7.47 -16.36
CA SER A 113 12.53 7.10 -17.60
C SER A 113 11.88 5.73 -17.51
N MET A 114 12.49 4.79 -16.75
CA MET A 114 11.88 3.49 -16.46
C MET A 114 10.72 3.62 -15.48
N LEU A 115 10.73 4.59 -14.57
CA LEU A 115 9.61 4.89 -13.66
C LEU A 115 8.44 5.61 -14.35
N THR A 116 8.61 6.07 -15.60
CA THR A 116 7.52 6.69 -16.35
C THR A 116 6.45 5.64 -16.64
N MET A 117 5.35 5.72 -15.90
CA MET A 117 4.24 4.78 -15.98
C MET A 117 3.02 5.49 -16.54
N THR A 118 2.43 4.95 -17.60
CA THR A 118 1.06 5.30 -17.96
C THR A 118 0.12 4.36 -17.23
N VAL A 119 -0.89 4.91 -16.56
CA VAL A 119 -1.94 4.14 -15.90
C VAL A 119 -3.32 4.56 -16.39
N VAL A 120 -4.19 3.58 -16.61
CA VAL A 120 -5.60 3.79 -16.92
C VAL A 120 -6.43 2.90 -16.02
N VAL A 121 -7.35 3.50 -15.27
CA VAL A 121 -8.31 2.76 -14.44
C VAL A 121 -9.70 2.85 -15.04
N SER A 122 -10.31 1.69 -15.25
CA SER A 122 -11.62 1.50 -15.85
C SER A 122 -12.55 0.75 -14.89
N PRO A 123 -13.59 1.40 -14.32
CA PRO A 123 -14.63 0.68 -13.59
C PRO A 123 -15.42 -0.20 -14.57
N THR A 124 -15.71 -1.45 -14.20
CA THR A 124 -16.45 -2.36 -15.10
C THR A 124 -17.96 -2.36 -14.83
N GLY A 125 -18.35 -1.93 -13.62
CA GLY A 125 -19.74 -2.03 -13.14
C GLY A 125 -20.06 -3.38 -12.50
N ASP A 126 -19.17 -4.37 -12.61
CA ASP A 126 -19.36 -5.67 -11.99
C ASP A 126 -19.29 -5.58 -10.47
N LYS A 127 -20.10 -6.40 -9.83
CA LYS A 127 -20.20 -6.52 -8.38
C LYS A 127 -20.08 -7.97 -7.98
N GLN A 128 -19.34 -8.24 -6.92
CA GLN A 128 -19.17 -9.57 -6.37
C GLN A 128 -19.01 -9.47 -4.86
N LYS A 129 -19.57 -10.43 -4.13
CA LYS A 129 -19.26 -10.61 -2.72
C LYS A 129 -18.01 -11.48 -2.58
N ILE A 130 -16.98 -11.00 -1.89
CA ILE A 130 -15.74 -11.74 -1.61
C ILE A 130 -15.60 -11.82 -0.10
N GLY A 131 -15.67 -13.04 0.45
CA GLY A 131 -15.82 -13.23 1.88
C GLY A 131 -17.09 -12.53 2.40
N GLU A 132 -16.91 -11.58 3.32
CA GLU A 132 -18.00 -10.78 3.87
C GLU A 132 -18.23 -9.45 3.15
N TRP A 133 -17.30 -9.04 2.27
CA TRP A 133 -17.27 -7.71 1.67
C TRP A 133 -17.99 -7.62 0.34
N ASN A 134 -18.71 -6.52 0.13
CA ASN A 134 -19.30 -6.15 -1.15
C ASN A 134 -18.25 -5.43 -2.00
N CYS A 135 -17.84 -6.05 -3.10
CA CYS A 135 -16.76 -5.57 -3.94
C CYS A 135 -17.26 -5.09 -5.31
N HIS A 136 -16.56 -4.09 -5.83
CA HIS A 136 -16.70 -3.57 -7.18
C HIS A 136 -15.44 -3.84 -7.99
N LYS A 137 -15.61 -4.24 -9.24
CA LYS A 137 -14.50 -4.54 -10.13
C LYS A 137 -14.01 -3.31 -10.89
N TYR A 138 -12.69 -3.24 -10.97
CA TYR A 138 -11.92 -2.28 -11.76
C TYR A 138 -10.88 -3.03 -12.57
N ILE A 139 -10.55 -2.51 -13.75
CA ILE A 139 -9.39 -2.93 -14.52
C ILE A 139 -8.39 -1.79 -14.51
N ILE A 140 -7.15 -2.09 -14.13
CA ILE A 140 -6.02 -1.18 -14.17
C ILE A 140 -5.08 -1.64 -15.27
N GLU A 141 -4.93 -0.83 -16.30
CA GLU A 141 -3.91 -1.03 -17.32
C GLU A 141 -2.70 -0.16 -16.99
N LYS A 142 -1.52 -0.77 -16.88
CA LYS A 142 -0.26 -0.07 -16.64
C LYS A 142 0.72 -0.36 -17.77
N LYS A 143 1.44 0.67 -18.19
CA LYS A 143 2.55 0.56 -19.13
C LYS A 143 3.77 1.26 -18.56
N MET A 144 4.86 0.53 -18.43
CA MET A 144 6.12 1.02 -17.88
C MET A 144 7.26 0.56 -18.80
N GLY A 145 7.79 1.47 -19.62
CA GLY A 145 8.75 1.12 -20.67
C GLY A 145 8.22 0.04 -21.62
N MET A 146 8.91 -1.10 -21.69
CA MET A 146 8.54 -2.27 -22.50
C MET A 146 7.57 -3.23 -21.78
N MET A 147 7.30 -3.02 -20.49
CA MET A 147 6.41 -3.85 -19.69
C MET A 147 4.99 -3.33 -19.78
N GLN A 148 4.05 -4.24 -19.98
CA GLN A 148 2.61 -3.98 -19.95
C GLN A 148 1.98 -4.93 -18.94
N SER A 149 1.04 -4.42 -18.15
CA SER A 149 0.29 -5.24 -17.21
C SER A 149 -1.16 -4.81 -17.11
N SER A 150 -2.04 -5.79 -17.05
CA SER A 150 -3.46 -5.62 -16.74
C SER A 150 -3.73 -6.19 -15.35
N THR A 151 -4.29 -5.38 -14.46
CA THR A 151 -4.67 -5.79 -13.11
C THR A 151 -6.19 -5.73 -12.99
N GLU A 152 -6.79 -6.88 -12.72
CA GLU A 152 -8.16 -6.96 -12.22
C GLU A 152 -8.16 -6.67 -10.72
N VAL A 153 -8.93 -5.67 -10.28
CA VAL A 153 -9.03 -5.25 -8.88
C VAL A 153 -10.47 -5.33 -8.42
N TRP A 154 -10.69 -5.96 -7.28
CA TRP A 154 -11.94 -5.97 -6.53
C TRP A 154 -11.75 -5.15 -5.26
N ALA A 155 -12.41 -4.00 -5.18
CA ALA A 155 -12.33 -3.09 -4.04
C ALA A 155 -13.66 -2.96 -3.31
N THR A 156 -13.61 -2.78 -1.99
CA THR A 156 -14.77 -2.63 -1.11
C THR A 156 -14.74 -1.32 -0.35
N GLY A 157 -15.90 -0.69 -0.22
CA GLY A 157 -16.12 0.44 0.69
C GLY A 157 -16.54 0.01 2.10
N ASP A 158 -16.67 -1.28 2.36
CA ASP A 158 -17.19 -1.81 3.63
C ASP A 158 -16.16 -1.76 4.77
N ILE A 159 -14.89 -1.48 4.45
CA ILE A 159 -13.79 -1.39 5.41
C ILE A 159 -13.45 0.09 5.65
N GLU A 160 -13.60 0.53 6.90
CA GLU A 160 -13.20 1.88 7.33
C GLU A 160 -11.69 1.97 7.46
N ILE A 161 -11.01 2.44 6.40
CA ILE A 161 -9.61 2.86 6.46
C ILE A 161 -9.55 4.37 6.62
N ASN A 162 -8.51 4.88 7.29
CA ASN A 162 -8.21 6.31 7.23
C ASN A 162 -7.73 6.63 5.80
N THR A 163 -8.68 7.06 4.96
CA THR A 163 -8.44 7.36 3.55
C THR A 163 -7.45 8.50 3.38
N GLU A 164 -7.39 9.45 4.33
CA GLU A 164 -6.42 10.55 4.29
C GLU A 164 -4.99 10.02 4.44
N VAL A 165 -4.74 9.13 5.41
CA VAL A 165 -3.43 8.49 5.60
C VAL A 165 -3.06 7.65 4.38
N TYR A 166 -3.99 6.81 3.91
CA TYR A 166 -3.77 5.97 2.74
C TYR A 166 -3.46 6.79 1.48
N HIS A 167 -4.24 7.84 1.21
CA HIS A 167 -4.01 8.73 0.08
C HIS A 167 -2.74 9.55 0.25
N LYS A 168 -2.41 10.02 1.46
CA LYS A 168 -1.19 10.77 1.73
C LYS A 168 0.04 9.94 1.38
N ILE A 169 0.09 8.69 1.84
CA ILE A 169 1.18 7.74 1.55
C ILE A 169 1.28 7.47 0.04
N LEU A 170 0.15 7.15 -0.62
CA LEU A 170 0.11 6.93 -2.07
C LEU A 170 0.56 8.16 -2.85
N ASN A 171 0.08 9.34 -2.48
CA ASN A 171 0.43 10.60 -3.13
C ASN A 171 1.91 10.93 -2.90
N SER A 172 2.46 10.69 -1.71
CA SER A 172 3.88 10.90 -1.41
C SER A 172 4.78 10.00 -2.27
N LEU A 173 4.36 8.76 -2.56
CA LEU A 173 5.08 7.90 -3.48
C LEU A 173 4.98 8.39 -4.93
N MET A 174 3.78 8.79 -5.35
CA MET A 174 3.51 9.17 -6.74
C MET A 174 4.06 10.55 -7.09
N ALA A 175 4.15 11.51 -6.16
CA ALA A 175 4.51 12.91 -6.43
C ALA A 175 5.86 13.09 -7.15
N TYR A 176 6.74 12.09 -7.06
CA TYR A 176 8.07 12.09 -7.69
C TYR A 176 8.12 11.32 -9.02
N MET A 177 7.00 10.71 -9.42
CA MET A 177 6.88 10.03 -10.71
C MET A 177 6.51 11.02 -11.82
N PRO A 178 7.03 10.83 -13.05
CA PRO A 178 6.51 11.51 -14.22
C PRO A 178 5.00 11.24 -14.38
N ASP A 179 4.21 12.25 -14.75
CA ASP A 179 2.75 12.16 -14.93
C ASP A 179 1.95 11.76 -13.67
N TYR A 180 2.47 12.06 -12.48
CA TYR A 180 1.84 11.69 -11.21
C TYR A 180 0.40 12.21 -11.03
N GLU A 181 0.08 13.39 -11.55
CA GLU A 181 -1.27 13.97 -11.45
C GLU A 181 -2.31 13.07 -12.12
N ASN A 182 -1.97 12.54 -13.31
CA ASN A 182 -2.81 11.57 -13.98
C ASN A 182 -2.88 10.27 -13.18
N ALA A 183 -1.76 9.78 -12.65
CA ALA A 183 -1.76 8.57 -11.82
C ALA A 183 -2.70 8.69 -10.60
N ILE A 184 -2.60 9.78 -9.83
CA ILE A 184 -3.48 10.09 -8.70
C ILE A 184 -4.95 10.10 -9.16
N LYS A 185 -5.25 10.79 -10.26
CA LYS A 185 -6.61 10.85 -10.82
C LYS A 185 -7.16 9.48 -11.20
N GLN A 186 -6.33 8.61 -11.77
CA GLN A 186 -6.73 7.27 -12.21
C GLN A 186 -6.96 6.36 -11.01
N PHE A 187 -6.02 6.28 -10.08
CA PHE A 187 -6.17 5.49 -8.85
C PHE A 187 -7.32 5.98 -7.97
N GLY A 188 -7.59 7.28 -7.93
CA GLY A 188 -8.74 7.86 -7.23
C GLY A 188 -10.12 7.41 -7.76
N LYS A 189 -10.18 6.72 -8.91
CA LYS A 189 -11.42 6.07 -9.39
C LYS A 189 -11.76 4.81 -8.61
N ILE A 190 -10.76 4.14 -8.03
CA ILE A 190 -10.95 2.95 -7.20
C ILE A 190 -11.50 3.41 -5.86
N LYS A 191 -12.66 2.88 -5.47
CA LYS A 191 -13.33 3.28 -4.25
C LYS A 191 -13.12 2.23 -3.17
N GLY A 192 -12.57 2.66 -2.05
CA GLY A 192 -12.32 1.82 -0.89
C GLY A 192 -11.04 0.98 -1.01
N LEU A 193 -10.96 -0.09 -0.22
CA LEU A 193 -9.77 -0.93 -0.10
C LEU A 193 -9.82 -2.11 -1.07
N THR A 194 -8.69 -2.43 -1.70
CA THR A 194 -8.55 -3.66 -2.50
C THR A 194 -8.65 -4.90 -1.61
N VAL A 195 -9.65 -5.73 -1.90
CA VAL A 195 -9.86 -7.04 -1.26
C VAL A 195 -9.19 -8.14 -2.04
N LYS A 196 -9.19 -8.03 -3.37
CA LYS A 196 -8.58 -9.03 -4.24
C LYS A 196 -8.06 -8.36 -5.49
N GLU A 197 -6.90 -8.77 -5.95
CA GLU A 197 -6.41 -8.40 -7.26
C GLU A 197 -5.71 -9.56 -7.96
N THR A 198 -5.71 -9.50 -9.28
CA THR A 198 -4.97 -10.40 -10.14
C THR A 198 -4.28 -9.56 -11.19
N THR A 199 -2.95 -9.59 -11.19
CA THR A 199 -2.13 -8.91 -12.18
C THR A 199 -1.63 -9.92 -13.20
N THR A 200 -1.79 -9.57 -14.47
CA THR A 200 -1.18 -10.26 -15.60
C THR A 200 -0.18 -9.30 -16.22
N THR A 201 1.10 -9.68 -16.22
CA THR A 201 2.20 -8.88 -16.76
C THR A 201 2.81 -9.60 -17.94
N GLU A 202 2.99 -8.89 -19.05
CA GLU A 202 3.74 -9.38 -20.19
C GLU A 202 5.19 -8.89 -20.12
N VAL A 203 6.13 -9.84 -20.12
CA VAL A 203 7.57 -9.59 -20.10
C VAL A 203 8.22 -10.44 -21.19
N MET A 204 8.83 -9.79 -22.19
CA MET A 204 9.56 -10.47 -23.28
C MET A 204 8.75 -11.57 -24.01
N GLY A 205 7.43 -11.38 -24.15
CA GLY A 205 6.54 -12.35 -24.79
C GLY A 205 6.10 -13.52 -23.90
N GLN A 206 6.48 -13.51 -22.63
CA GLN A 206 5.97 -14.42 -21.60
C GLN A 206 4.93 -13.71 -20.74
N THR A 207 3.93 -14.48 -20.29
CA THR A 207 2.89 -13.99 -19.38
C THR A 207 3.20 -14.46 -17.97
N MET A 208 3.38 -13.50 -17.06
CA MET A 208 3.49 -13.75 -15.63
C MET A 208 2.19 -13.34 -14.96
N ARG A 209 1.67 -14.18 -14.06
CA ARG A 209 0.48 -13.90 -13.30
C ARG A 209 0.80 -13.86 -11.81
N SER A 210 0.26 -12.87 -11.13
CA SER A 210 0.25 -12.79 -9.67
C SER A 210 -1.14 -12.42 -9.17
N SER A 211 -1.42 -12.75 -7.91
CA SER A 211 -2.64 -12.37 -7.24
C SER A 211 -2.38 -12.01 -5.79
N SER A 212 -3.19 -11.08 -5.28
CA SER A 212 -3.21 -10.72 -3.87
C SER A 212 -4.64 -10.83 -3.35
N GLU A 213 -4.82 -11.38 -2.15
CA GLU A 213 -6.12 -11.45 -1.47
C GLU A 213 -5.99 -10.96 -0.02
N LEU A 214 -6.89 -10.08 0.38
CA LEU A 214 -6.95 -9.50 1.72
C LEU A 214 -7.30 -10.57 2.75
N VAL A 215 -6.48 -10.66 3.78
CA VAL A 215 -6.68 -11.58 4.91
C VAL A 215 -7.37 -10.85 6.05
N ASP A 216 -6.82 -9.71 6.48
CA ASP A 216 -7.38 -8.87 7.54
C ASP A 216 -6.89 -7.43 7.45
N VAL A 217 -7.64 -6.56 8.15
CA VAL A 217 -7.31 -5.18 8.43
C VAL A 217 -7.57 -4.95 9.91
N GLU A 218 -6.54 -4.54 10.66
CA GLU A 218 -6.63 -4.31 12.09
C GLU A 218 -6.08 -2.92 12.42
N LYS A 219 -6.74 -2.22 13.35
CA LYS A 219 -6.20 -1.02 13.99
C LYS A 219 -5.24 -1.49 15.08
N GLU A 220 -3.95 -1.35 14.83
CA GLU A 220 -2.88 -1.84 15.67
C GLU A 220 -1.67 -0.93 15.46
N ASP A 221 -1.09 -0.44 16.57
CA ASP A 221 0.12 0.36 16.52
C ASP A 221 1.24 -0.42 15.81
N ALA A 222 1.90 0.23 14.86
CA ALA A 222 3.04 -0.40 14.19
C ALA A 222 4.13 -0.71 15.22
N PRO A 223 4.93 -1.77 15.01
CA PRO A 223 6.09 -2.04 15.84
C PRO A 223 6.94 -0.78 16.02
N LYS A 224 7.50 -0.55 17.21
CA LYS A 224 8.24 0.69 17.52
C LYS A 224 9.43 0.93 16.57
N ASP A 225 9.97 -0.14 16.03
CA ASP A 225 11.08 -0.20 15.08
C ASP A 225 10.62 -0.39 13.63
N ALA A 226 9.30 -0.40 13.36
CA ALA A 226 8.73 -0.65 12.05
C ALA A 226 9.32 0.26 10.98
N PHE A 227 9.54 1.54 11.29
CA PHE A 227 10.03 2.55 10.35
C PHE A 227 11.52 2.87 10.53
N THR A 228 12.28 1.95 11.13
CA THR A 228 13.73 2.10 11.35
C THR A 228 14.53 1.04 10.62
N ILE A 229 15.77 1.35 10.28
CA ILE A 229 16.71 0.34 9.77
C ILE A 229 17.17 -0.51 10.96
N PRO A 230 17.02 -1.85 10.90
CA PRO A 230 17.42 -2.69 12.03
C PRO A 230 18.93 -2.66 12.29
N GLU A 231 19.33 -2.87 13.54
CA GLU A 231 20.74 -2.89 13.93
C GLU A 231 21.52 -3.99 13.19
N GLY A 232 22.75 -3.67 12.77
CA GLY A 232 23.65 -4.60 12.08
C GLY A 232 23.41 -4.73 10.57
N TYR A 233 22.54 -3.90 10.00
CA TYR A 233 22.35 -3.85 8.54
C TYR A 233 23.43 -3.00 7.88
N THR A 234 23.90 -3.45 6.72
CA THR A 234 24.93 -2.74 5.94
C THR A 234 24.30 -2.02 4.76
N GLN A 235 24.64 -0.75 4.56
CA GLN A 235 24.18 -0.02 3.40
C GLN A 235 24.85 -0.54 2.13
N VAL A 236 24.06 -0.78 1.10
CA VAL A 236 24.50 -1.11 -0.25
C VAL A 236 23.91 -0.14 -1.26
N ALA A 237 24.51 -0.07 -2.45
CA ALA A 237 23.91 0.64 -3.55
C ALA A 237 22.55 0.01 -3.91
N MET A 238 21.59 0.82 -4.31
CA MET A 238 20.28 0.32 -4.72
C MET A 238 20.44 -0.66 -5.89
N PRO A 239 19.96 -1.91 -5.78
CA PRO A 239 20.08 -2.88 -6.85
C PRO A 239 19.30 -2.40 -8.07
N MET A 240 19.96 -2.38 -9.23
CA MET A 240 19.38 -1.92 -10.48
C MET A 240 18.48 -3.01 -11.07
N PRO A 241 17.29 -2.68 -11.61
CA PRO A 241 16.53 -3.62 -12.41
C PRO A 241 17.37 -4.11 -13.61
N GLY A 242 17.77 -5.38 -13.59
CA GLY A 242 18.57 -5.99 -14.66
C GLY A 242 20.10 -5.92 -14.51
N GLY A 243 20.62 -5.47 -13.36
CA GLY A 243 22.04 -5.61 -13.03
C GLY A 243 22.32 -6.92 -12.33
N HIS A 244 22.98 -7.87 -13.02
CA HIS A 244 23.72 -8.95 -12.37
C HIS A 244 25.09 -8.45 -11.94
#